data_AF-A0A2T4J017-F1
#
_entry.id   AF-A0A2T4J017-F1
#
_cell.length_a   1.000
_cell.length_b   1.000
_cell.length_c   1.000
_cell.angle_alpha   90.00
_cell.angle_beta   90.00
_cell.angle_gamma   90.00
#
_symmetry.space_group_name_H-M   'P 1'
#
loop_
_entity.id
_entity.type
_entity.pdbx_description
1 polymer ?
#
loop_
_entity_poly.entity_id
_entity_poly.type
_entity_poly.pdbx_seq_one_letter_code
_entity_poly.pdbx_strand_id
1 'polypeptide(L)'
;MIIAGRIVRLAERDRAEVHFFLDGQTRAALAGDTVLTAMLASGHALRKSEFGPEPRAGFCLMGACQDCWVWQDEGPRLQACSALVSEGMRLRTMSPESWP
;
A
#
# COMPACT_ATOMS: atom_id res chain seq x y z
N MET A 1 16.17 8.43 -4.81
CA MET A 1 15.20 9.42 -5.30
C MET A 1 13.97 9.32 -4.40
N ILE A 2 13.72 10.30 -3.54
CA ILE A 2 12.51 10.28 -2.69
C ILE A 2 11.36 10.62 -3.62
N ILE A 3 10.54 9.63 -3.95
CA ILE A 3 9.34 9.84 -4.75
C ILE A 3 8.33 10.47 -3.81
N ALA A 4 7.88 11.69 -4.11
CA ALA A 4 6.80 12.33 -3.37
C ALA A 4 5.56 11.42 -3.41
N GLY A 5 4.97 11.14 -2.24
CA GLY A 5 3.75 10.36 -2.14
C GLY A 5 2.60 10.99 -2.94
N ARG A 6 1.68 10.17 -3.43
CA ARG A 6 0.45 10.61 -4.11
C ARG A 6 -0.55 11.23 -3.15
N ILE A 7 -0.48 10.89 -1.87
CA ILE A 7 -1.30 11.47 -0.81
C ILE A 7 -0.39 12.20 0.16
N VAL A 8 -0.76 13.42 0.53
CA VAL A 8 -0.03 14.22 1.50
C VAL A 8 -0.95 14.49 2.68
N ARG A 9 -0.39 14.38 3.88
CA ARG A 9 -1.10 14.62 5.12
C ARG A 9 -1.21 16.11 5.38
N LEU A 10 -2.44 16.63 5.46
CA LEU A 10 -2.68 18.06 5.62
C LEU A 10 -2.59 18.53 7.09
N ALA A 11 -3.20 17.79 8.04
CA ALA A 11 -3.36 18.24 9.42
C ALA A 11 -2.89 17.22 10.46
N GLU A 12 -3.41 16.00 10.41
CA GLU A 12 -3.06 14.93 11.35
C GLU A 12 -1.55 14.66 11.31
N ARG A 13 -0.82 14.63 12.43
CA ARG A 13 0.61 14.26 12.47
C ARG A 13 1.04 13.60 13.78
N ASP A 14 0.13 13.50 14.74
CA ASP A 14 0.47 13.24 16.14
C ASP A 14 0.13 11.81 16.57
N ARG A 15 -0.53 11.03 15.70
CA ARG A 15 -0.70 9.59 15.90
C ARG A 15 0.65 8.88 15.95
N ALA A 16 0.69 7.77 16.70
CA ALA A 16 1.88 6.93 16.78
C ALA A 16 2.33 6.46 15.39
N GLU A 17 3.63 6.52 15.14
CA GLU A 17 4.23 5.99 13.92
C GLU A 17 4.26 4.45 13.97
N VAL A 18 4.01 3.83 12.82
CA VAL A 18 4.15 2.39 12.60
C VAL A 18 5.03 2.16 11.37
N HIS A 19 5.91 1.18 11.45
CA HIS A 19 6.81 0.81 10.38
C HIS A 19 6.35 -0.46 9.68
N PHE A 20 6.43 -0.47 8.36
CA PHE A 20 6.11 -1.62 7.53
C PHE A 20 7.13 -1.74 6.40
N PHE A 21 7.14 -2.89 5.72
CA PHE A 21 8.03 -3.15 4.60
C PHE A 21 7.21 -3.14 3.31
N LEU A 22 7.68 -2.38 2.32
CA LEU A 22 7.17 -2.39 0.96
C LEU A 22 8.30 -2.75 0.01
N ASP A 23 8.16 -3.87 -0.70
CA ASP A 23 9.18 -4.38 -1.63
C ASP A 23 10.58 -4.45 -0.96
N GLY A 24 10.61 -4.94 0.29
CA GLY A 24 11.83 -5.05 1.10
C GLY A 24 12.34 -3.73 1.70
N GLN A 25 11.73 -2.58 1.40
CA GLN A 25 12.12 -1.29 1.94
C GLN A 25 11.24 -0.88 3.11
N THR A 26 11.85 -0.46 4.22
CA THR A 26 11.13 0.10 5.36
C THR A 26 10.43 1.41 4.97
N ARG A 27 9.19 1.55 5.41
CA ARG A 27 8.32 2.71 5.24
C ARG A 27 7.62 3.01 6.56
N ALA A 28 7.30 4.29 6.78
CA ALA A 28 6.56 4.75 7.93
C ALA A 28 5.13 5.15 7.54
N ALA A 29 4.20 4.92 8.45
CA ALA A 29 2.81 5.36 8.38
C ALA A 29 2.32 5.73 9.79
N LEU A 30 1.10 6.22 9.91
CA LEU A 30 0.49 6.47 11.22
C LEU A 30 -0.46 5.33 11.58
N ALA A 31 -0.47 4.95 12.86
CA ALA A 31 -1.41 3.96 13.39
C ALA A 31 -2.85 4.31 13.00
N GLY A 32 -3.59 3.34 12.48
CA GLY A 32 -4.96 3.53 11.99
C GLY A 32 -5.05 4.02 10.54
N ASP A 33 -3.94 4.31 9.86
CA ASP A 33 -3.97 4.43 8.41
C ASP A 33 -4.38 3.09 7.76
N THR A 34 -5.09 3.18 6.63
CA THR A 34 -5.24 2.03 5.75
C THR A 34 -3.91 1.72 5.06
N VAL A 35 -3.71 0.48 4.62
CA VAL A 35 -2.56 0.10 3.80
C VAL A 35 -2.46 0.96 2.55
N LEU A 36 -3.59 1.34 1.94
CA LEU A 36 -3.64 2.24 0.79
C LEU A 36 -3.04 3.60 1.13
N THR A 37 -3.47 4.20 2.24
CA THR A 37 -2.95 5.49 2.71
C THR A 37 -1.45 5.39 3.00
N ALA A 38 -1.01 4.35 3.70
CA ALA A 38 0.40 4.11 4.04
C ALA A 38 1.29 4.01 2.80
N MET A 39 0.87 3.25 1.79
CA MET A 39 1.61 3.08 0.55
C MET A 39 1.61 4.35 -0.31
N LEU A 40 0.48 5.05 -0.42
CA LEU A 40 0.40 6.26 -1.24
C LEU A 40 1.01 7.50 -0.57
N ALA A 41 1.18 7.51 0.74
CA ALA A 41 1.94 8.56 1.44
C ALA A 41 3.45 8.47 1.16
N SER A 42 3.95 7.30 0.78
CA SER A 42 5.38 7.03 0.59
C SER A 42 5.76 6.52 -0.81
N GLY A 43 4.80 6.47 -1.74
CA GLY A 43 4.97 5.92 -3.08
C GLY A 43 3.83 6.30 -4.04
N HIS A 44 3.80 5.64 -5.19
CA HIS A 44 2.93 6.04 -6.30
C HIS A 44 2.01 4.95 -6.87
N ALA A 45 2.14 3.70 -6.43
CA ALA A 45 1.40 2.56 -6.96
C ALA A 45 1.32 1.42 -5.94
N LEU A 46 0.32 0.55 -6.11
CA LEU A 46 0.08 -0.64 -5.31
C LEU A 46 0.37 -1.93 -6.08
N ARG A 47 0.12 -1.95 -7.38
CA ARG A 47 0.30 -3.14 -8.22
C ARG A 47 0.54 -2.77 -9.69
N LYS A 48 0.95 -3.75 -10.49
CA LYS A 48 0.88 -3.68 -11.96
C LYS A 48 -0.50 -4.10 -12.45
N SER A 49 -0.96 -3.53 -13.57
CA SER A 49 -2.18 -3.99 -14.24
C SER A 49 -1.94 -5.36 -14.89
N GLU A 50 -2.94 -6.25 -14.85
CA GLU A 50 -2.89 -7.52 -15.60
C GLU A 50 -3.12 -7.34 -17.11
N PHE A 51 -3.54 -6.15 -17.53
CA PHE A 51 -3.95 -5.84 -18.91
C PHE A 51 -3.01 -4.85 -19.63
N GLY A 52 -1.89 -4.46 -19.01
CA GLY A 52 -1.02 -3.44 -19.58
C GLY A 52 0.13 -3.03 -18.67
N PRO A 53 1.04 -2.17 -19.16
CA PRO A 53 2.21 -1.71 -18.41
C PRO A 53 1.86 -0.74 -17.27
N GLU A 54 0.63 -0.23 -17.22
CA GLU A 54 0.25 0.82 -16.30
C GLU A 54 0.20 0.33 -14.84
N PRO A 55 0.74 1.11 -13.89
CA PRO A 55 0.56 0.84 -12.48
C PRO A 55 -0.88 1.16 -12.03
N ARG A 56 -1.32 0.49 -10.97
CA ARG A 56 -2.61 0.71 -10.30
C ARG A 56 -2.39 1.03 -8.83
N ALA A 57 -3.22 1.92 -8.29
CA ALA A 57 -3.12 2.37 -6.91
C ALA A 57 -4.45 2.33 -6.15
N GLY A 58 -5.60 2.22 -6.83
CA GLY A 58 -6.91 2.42 -6.20
C GLY A 58 -7.18 3.88 -5.84
N PHE A 59 -8.45 4.30 -5.94
CA PHE A 59 -8.85 5.70 -5.71
C PHE A 59 -10.17 5.85 -4.95
N CYS A 60 -10.99 4.80 -4.87
CA CYS A 60 -12.34 4.90 -4.32
C CYS A 60 -12.42 4.82 -2.78
N LEU A 61 -11.37 4.35 -2.12
CA LEU A 61 -11.30 4.09 -0.67
C LEU A 61 -12.43 3.19 -0.10
N MET A 62 -13.12 2.42 -0.93
CA MET A 62 -14.29 1.61 -0.52
C MET A 62 -14.31 0.20 -1.10
N GLY A 63 -13.21 -0.22 -1.75
CA GLY A 63 -13.11 -1.53 -2.40
C GLY A 63 -13.76 -1.62 -3.79
N ALA A 64 -14.61 -0.67 -4.19
CA ALA A 64 -15.35 -0.74 -5.46
C ALA A 64 -14.46 -0.77 -6.72
N CYS A 65 -13.38 0.01 -6.76
CA CYS A 65 -12.51 0.11 -7.96
C CYS A 65 -11.67 -1.14 -8.24
N GLN A 66 -11.54 -2.05 -7.28
CA GLN A 66 -10.70 -3.26 -7.35
C GLN A 66 -9.20 -3.03 -7.64
N ASP A 67 -8.74 -1.79 -7.76
CA ASP A 67 -7.34 -1.48 -8.02
C ASP A 67 -6.47 -1.39 -6.75
N CYS A 68 -7.07 -1.55 -5.56
CA CYS A 68 -6.38 -1.44 -4.27
C CYS A 68 -5.83 -2.78 -3.75
N TRP A 69 -5.78 -3.84 -4.57
CA TRP A 69 -5.24 -5.13 -4.14
C TRP A 69 -3.71 -5.10 -4.00
N VAL A 70 -3.21 -5.64 -2.89
CA VAL A 70 -1.77 -5.72 -2.56
C VAL A 70 -1.42 -7.11 -2.09
N TRP A 71 -0.19 -7.52 -2.37
CA TRP A 71 0.38 -8.80 -1.94
C TRP A 71 1.03 -8.66 -0.58
N GLN A 72 0.92 -9.69 0.25
CA GLN A 72 1.72 -9.85 1.46
C GLN A 72 2.90 -10.77 1.17
N ASP A 73 3.99 -10.64 1.91
CA ASP A 73 5.11 -11.60 1.81
C ASP A 73 4.62 -13.03 2.13
N GLU A 74 3.73 -13.13 3.11
CA GLU A 74 3.12 -14.36 3.55
C GLU A 74 1.60 -14.17 3.65
N GLY A 75 0.84 -15.15 3.17
CA GLY A 75 -0.61 -15.14 3.24
C GLY A 75 -1.32 -14.56 2.01
N PRO A 76 -2.64 -14.31 2.11
CA PRO A 76 -3.46 -13.90 0.98
C PRO A 76 -3.20 -12.44 0.58
N ARG A 77 -3.64 -12.08 -0.63
CA ARG A 77 -3.82 -10.68 -1.02
C ARG A 77 -4.81 -10.01 -0.09
N LEU A 78 -4.64 -8.71 0.11
CA LEU A 78 -5.61 -7.88 0.83
C LEU A 78 -6.03 -6.67 0.01
N GLN A 79 -7.24 -6.18 0.28
CA GLN A 79 -7.70 -4.88 -0.22
C GLN A 79 -7.08 -3.79 0.66
N ALA A 80 -6.08 -3.11 0.13
CA ALA A 80 -5.34 -2.10 0.86
C ALA A 80 -6.22 -0.95 1.36
N CYS A 81 -7.32 -0.69 0.68
CA CYS A 81 -8.27 0.35 1.03
C CYS A 81 -9.19 0.01 2.22
N SER A 82 -9.21 -1.24 2.70
CA SER A 82 -10.00 -1.66 3.86
C SER A 82 -9.17 -2.31 4.97
N ALA A 83 -7.94 -2.73 4.69
CA ALA A 83 -7.00 -3.22 5.69
C ALA A 83 -6.23 -2.08 6.37
N LEU A 84 -6.06 -2.15 7.69
CA LEU A 84 -5.18 -1.24 8.44
C LEU A 84 -3.73 -1.68 8.31
N VAL A 85 -2.81 -0.72 8.24
CA VAL A 85 -1.37 -0.99 8.34
C VAL A 85 -1.00 -1.29 9.79
N SER A 86 -0.08 -2.24 9.98
CA SER A 86 0.40 -2.66 11.29
C SER A 86 1.94 -2.70 11.31
N GLU A 87 2.51 -2.57 12.50
CA GLU A 87 3.95 -2.70 12.72
C GLU A 87 4.49 -4.02 12.16
N GLY A 88 5.61 -3.95 11.44
CA GLY A 88 6.27 -5.11 10.84
C GLY A 88 5.55 -5.76 9.67
N MET A 89 4.39 -5.23 9.23
CA MET A 89 3.66 -5.76 8.06
C MET A 89 4.55 -5.74 6.81
N ARG A 90 4.48 -6.78 5.98
CA ARG A 90 5.32 -6.93 4.78
C ARG A 90 4.47 -7.06 3.53
N LEU A 91 4.64 -6.09 2.63
CA LEU A 91 3.82 -5.91 1.44
C LEU A 91 4.68 -5.92 0.18
N ARG A 92 4.06 -6.32 -0.93
CA ARG A 92 4.67 -6.40 -2.26
C ARG A 92 3.77 -5.77 -3.32
N THR A 93 4.39 -5.04 -4.25
CA THR A 93 3.70 -4.48 -5.43
C THR A 93 3.64 -5.45 -6.60
N MET A 94 4.44 -6.52 -6.54
CA MET A 94 4.47 -7.60 -7.53
C MET A 94 3.85 -8.87 -6.96
N SER A 95 3.22 -9.65 -7.83
CA SER A 95 2.75 -10.98 -7.46
C SER A 95 3.93 -11.89 -7.10
N PRO A 96 3.75 -12.83 -6.16
CA PRO A 96 4.73 -13.89 -5.95
C PRO A 96 4.82 -14.75 -7.21
N GLU A 97 5.98 -15.38 -7.43
CA GLU A 97 6.23 -16.26 -8.60
C GLU A 97 5.26 -17.46 -8.66
N SER A 98 4.74 -17.89 -7.51
CA SER A 98 3.78 -18.99 -7.40
C SER A 98 2.34 -18.62 -7.78
N TRP A 99 2.07 -17.35 -8.07
CA TRP A 99 0.74 -16.90 -8.47
C TRP A 99 0.50 -17.17 -9.96
N PRO A 100 -0.59 -17.89 -10.33
CA PRO A 100 -0.89 -18.23 -11.72
C PRO A 100 -1.25 -17.03 -12.60
#